data_AF-A0A9D8H1Z0-F1
#
_entry.id   AF-A0A9D8H1Z0-F1
#
_cell.length_a   1.000
_cell.length_b   1.000
_cell.length_c   1.000
_cell.angle_alpha   90.00
_cell.angle_beta   90.00
_cell.angle_gamma   90.00
#
_symmetry.space_group_name_H-M   'P 1'
#
loop_
_entity.id
_entity.type
_entity.pdbx_description
1 polymer ?
#
loop_
_entity_poly.entity_id
_entity_poly.type
_entity_poly.pdbx_seq_one_letter_code
_entity_poly.pdbx_strand_id
1 'polypeptide(L)'
;MSTPRIVRIASGALIAGGVALMLASGGSAERWVNILRCTAQADAQAIDAQLAASGSPLAGQGSTFVREGMANDIDPRVLVAIAAQETMLMTYGPAQQINNPFGLGPGIQFATPAEAIAMAASTLNRYFADGLVTLPQIGGRWAPPGASNDPQ
;
A
#
# COMPACT_ATOMS: atom_id res chain seq x y z
N MET A 1 20.52 33.66 -8.25
CA MET A 1 20.08 32.27 -8.42
C MET A 1 18.80 32.08 -7.65
N SER A 2 17.68 31.92 -8.35
CA SER A 2 16.33 31.95 -7.77
C SER A 2 15.78 30.52 -7.71
N THR A 3 15.49 30.02 -6.51
CA THR A 3 14.93 28.70 -6.27
C THR A 3 13.42 28.71 -6.57
N PRO A 4 12.87 27.80 -7.39
CA PRO A 4 11.42 27.72 -7.55
C PRO A 4 10.80 27.06 -6.31
N ARG A 5 9.90 27.79 -5.63
CA ARG A 5 9.03 27.26 -4.58
C ARG A 5 7.85 26.54 -5.26
N ILE A 6 7.69 25.25 -4.99
CA ILE A 6 6.54 24.45 -5.41
C ILE A 6 5.30 24.97 -4.66
N VAL A 7 4.30 25.39 -5.42
CA VAL A 7 3.00 25.83 -4.91
C VAL A 7 2.24 24.62 -4.40
N ARG A 8 2.06 24.52 -3.07
CA ARG A 8 1.09 23.61 -2.44
C ARG A 8 -0.31 24.10 -2.81
N ILE A 9 -1.02 23.37 -3.66
CA ILE A 9 -2.46 23.59 -3.86
C ILE A 9 -3.16 23.05 -2.62
N ALA A 10 -3.65 23.96 -1.78
CA ALA A 10 -4.60 23.65 -0.72
C ALA A 10 -5.95 23.32 -1.37
N SER A 11 -6.34 22.04 -1.35
CA SER A 11 -7.71 21.65 -1.69
C SER A 11 -8.62 22.02 -0.53
N GLY A 12 -9.19 23.23 -0.62
CA GLY A 12 -10.19 23.75 0.30
C GLY A 12 -11.48 22.92 0.26
N ALA A 13 -12.08 22.79 1.44
CA ALA A 13 -13.40 22.25 1.64
C ALA A 13 -14.45 23.04 0.84
N LEU A 14 -15.35 22.34 0.17
CA LEU A 14 -16.60 22.88 -0.35
C LEU A 14 -17.74 22.04 0.25
N ILE A 15 -18.40 22.61 1.26
CA ILE A 15 -19.73 22.20 1.71
C ILE A 15 -20.69 23.28 1.21
N ALA A 16 -21.69 22.86 0.44
CA ALA A 16 -23.10 23.27 0.52
C ALA A 16 -23.78 23.19 -0.86
N GLY A 17 -24.91 22.49 -0.93
CA GLY A 17 -25.82 22.56 -2.07
C GLY A 17 -26.49 21.23 -2.35
N GLY A 18 -27.53 20.90 -1.58
CA GLY A 18 -28.30 19.69 -1.77
C GLY A 18 -28.99 19.62 -3.15
N VAL A 19 -28.86 18.47 -3.78
CA VAL A 19 -29.90 17.91 -4.64
C VAL A 19 -30.16 16.51 -4.09
N ALA A 20 -31.27 16.35 -3.39
CA ALA A 20 -31.81 15.03 -3.10
C ALA A 20 -32.35 14.45 -4.42
N LEU A 21 -31.50 13.74 -5.16
CA LEU A 21 -31.94 12.90 -6.26
C LEU A 21 -32.14 11.48 -5.71
N MET A 22 -33.36 11.20 -5.24
CA MET A 22 -33.80 9.82 -5.08
C MET A 22 -33.96 9.20 -6.46
N LEU A 23 -33.07 8.27 -6.81
CA LEU A 23 -33.31 7.27 -7.85
C LEU A 23 -33.21 5.89 -7.20
N ALA A 24 -34.36 5.22 -7.16
CA ALA A 24 -34.49 3.83 -6.76
C ALA A 24 -33.87 2.90 -7.81
N SER A 25 -33.16 1.89 -7.30
CA SER A 25 -32.88 0.55 -7.87
C SER A 25 -32.90 0.37 -9.40
N GLY A 26 -31.73 0.06 -9.97
CA GLY A 26 -31.62 -0.54 -11.29
C GLY A 26 -30.18 -0.89 -11.63
N GLY A 27 -29.80 -2.16 -11.45
CA GLY A 27 -28.45 -2.64 -11.65
C GLY A 27 -27.92 -2.49 -13.09
N SER A 28 -26.61 -2.72 -13.20
CA SER A 28 -25.81 -2.98 -14.41
C SER A 28 -25.06 -1.81 -15.05
N ALA A 29 -25.39 -0.53 -14.77
CA ALA A 29 -24.57 0.60 -15.26
C ALA A 29 -23.42 0.98 -14.31
N GLU A 30 -23.62 0.88 -12.99
CA GLU A 30 -22.56 1.16 -11.99
C GLU A 30 -21.45 0.10 -11.96
N ARG A 31 -21.68 -1.06 -12.60
CA ARG A 31 -20.72 -2.16 -12.62
C ARG A 31 -19.57 -1.92 -13.60
N TRP A 32 -19.76 -1.09 -14.64
CA TRP A 32 -18.77 -0.89 -15.71
C TRP A 32 -17.87 0.34 -15.52
N VAL A 33 -18.27 1.31 -14.69
CA VAL A 33 -17.38 2.42 -14.27
C VAL A 33 -16.32 1.98 -13.25
N ASN A 34 -16.37 0.72 -12.79
CA ASN A 34 -15.54 0.22 -11.70
C ASN A 34 -14.30 -0.59 -12.13
N ILE A 35 -14.09 -0.80 -13.43
CA ILE A 35 -13.01 -1.67 -13.94
C ILE A 35 -11.66 -0.94 -14.07
N LEU A 36 -11.65 0.39 -14.07
CA LEU A 36 -10.44 1.22 -14.08
C LEU A 36 -10.57 2.40 -13.11
N ARG A 37 -10.90 2.14 -11.85
CA ARG A 37 -10.62 3.16 -10.82
C ARG A 37 -9.10 3.18 -10.64
N CYS A 38 -8.45 4.28 -10.99
CA CYS A 38 -7.19 4.61 -10.35
C CYS A 38 -7.47 4.65 -8.86
N THR A 39 -7.06 3.63 -8.11
CA THR A 39 -7.10 3.65 -6.66
C THR A 39 -6.39 4.93 -6.22
N ALA A 40 -7.15 5.86 -5.65
CA ALA A 40 -6.57 7.08 -5.14
C ALA A 40 -5.55 6.69 -4.07
N GLN A 41 -4.44 7.43 -3.98
CA GLN A 41 -3.31 7.08 -3.11
C GLN A 41 -3.73 6.77 -1.67
N ALA A 42 -4.74 7.48 -1.14
CA ALA A 42 -5.24 7.32 0.22
C ALA A 42 -6.59 6.59 0.32
N ASP A 43 -6.99 5.82 -0.69
CA ASP A 43 -8.26 5.08 -0.69
C ASP A 43 -8.12 3.72 0.03
N ALA A 44 -8.29 3.77 1.35
CA ALA A 44 -8.21 2.59 2.21
C ALA A 44 -9.26 1.52 1.86
N GLN A 45 -10.45 1.94 1.42
CA GLN A 45 -11.55 1.03 1.10
C GLN A 45 -11.27 0.28 -0.20
N ALA A 46 -10.75 0.97 -1.21
CA ALA A 46 -10.35 0.33 -2.47
C ALA A 46 -9.18 -0.64 -2.28
N ILE A 47 -8.18 -0.27 -1.46
CA ILE A 47 -7.09 -1.19 -1.10
C ILE A 47 -7.66 -2.42 -0.40
N ASP A 48 -8.54 -2.23 0.58
CA ASP A 48 -9.13 -3.33 1.34
C ASP A 48 -9.96 -4.28 0.45
N ALA A 49 -10.77 -3.70 -0.44
CA ALA A 49 -11.54 -4.46 -1.41
C ALA A 49 -10.65 -5.32 -2.32
N GLN A 50 -9.49 -4.79 -2.73
CA GLN A 50 -8.52 -5.54 -3.53
C GLN A 50 -7.89 -6.70 -2.75
N LEU A 51 -7.51 -6.46 -1.49
CA LEU A 51 -6.97 -7.50 -0.60
C LEU A 51 -8.00 -8.61 -0.35
N ALA A 52 -9.26 -8.24 -0.11
CA ALA A 52 -10.35 -9.20 0.05
C ALA A 52 -10.60 -10.00 -1.23
N ALA A 53 -10.61 -9.33 -2.40
CA ALA A 53 -10.81 -9.98 -3.70
C ALA A 53 -9.69 -10.97 -4.05
N SER A 54 -8.46 -10.75 -3.55
CA SER A 54 -7.34 -11.68 -3.73
C SER A 54 -7.32 -12.83 -2.72
N GLY A 55 -8.28 -12.91 -1.79
CA GLY A 55 -8.26 -13.89 -0.69
C GLY A 55 -7.10 -13.68 0.28
N SER A 56 -6.59 -12.45 0.39
CA SER A 56 -5.43 -12.14 1.21
C SER A 56 -5.79 -12.17 2.70
N PRO A 57 -4.95 -12.78 3.57
CA PRO A 57 -5.02 -12.59 5.01
C PRO A 57 -4.84 -11.14 5.48
N LEU A 58 -4.41 -10.23 4.60
CA LEU A 58 -4.31 -8.80 4.87
C LEU A 58 -5.64 -8.07 4.67
N ALA A 59 -6.72 -8.74 4.26
CA ALA A 59 -8.05 -8.13 4.24
C ALA A 59 -8.41 -7.54 5.63
N GLY A 60 -8.96 -6.35 5.64
CA GLY A 60 -9.15 -5.50 6.83
C GLY A 60 -8.01 -4.51 7.10
N GLN A 61 -6.84 -4.65 6.44
CA GLN A 61 -5.67 -3.80 6.68
C GLN A 61 -5.59 -2.58 5.74
N GLY A 62 -6.58 -2.32 4.88
CA GLY A 62 -6.52 -1.18 3.95
C GLY A 62 -6.27 0.16 4.63
N SER A 63 -6.89 0.40 5.80
CA SER A 63 -6.66 1.60 6.60
C SER A 63 -5.25 1.67 7.21
N THR A 64 -4.68 0.53 7.59
CA THR A 64 -3.30 0.42 8.08
C THR A 64 -2.30 0.77 6.99
N PHE A 65 -2.46 0.21 5.78
CA PHE A 65 -1.61 0.56 4.63
C PHE A 65 -1.62 2.06 4.35
N VAL A 66 -2.80 2.68 4.33
CA VAL A 66 -2.93 4.12 4.10
C VAL A 66 -2.29 4.92 5.22
N ARG A 67 -2.60 4.61 6.48
CA ARG A 67 -2.07 5.32 7.65
C ARG A 67 -0.54 5.27 7.69
N GLU A 68 0.04 4.07 7.62
CA GLU A 68 1.48 3.89 7.74
C GLU A 68 2.23 4.44 6.52
N GLY A 69 1.69 4.23 5.30
CA GLY A 69 2.27 4.78 4.09
C GLY A 69 2.33 6.31 4.14
N MET A 70 1.19 6.95 4.41
CA MET A 70 1.12 8.42 4.48
C MET A 70 1.97 9.01 5.60
N ALA A 71 2.04 8.36 6.77
CA ALA A 71 2.88 8.81 7.88
C ALA A 71 4.38 8.80 7.56
N ASN A 72 4.79 8.04 6.55
CA ASN A 72 6.18 7.85 6.13
C ASN A 72 6.47 8.44 4.73
N ASP A 73 5.57 9.27 4.19
CA ASP A 73 5.66 9.82 2.83
C ASP A 73 5.81 8.74 1.74
N ILE A 74 5.21 7.56 1.96
CA ILE A 74 5.17 6.43 1.03
C ILE A 74 3.77 6.33 0.43
N ASP A 75 3.68 6.17 -0.89
CA ASP A 75 2.41 5.78 -1.53
C ASP A 75 1.97 4.40 -0.99
N PRO A 76 0.81 4.29 -0.32
CA PRO A 76 0.32 3.02 0.23
C PRO A 76 0.28 1.88 -0.78
N ARG A 77 0.11 2.19 -2.07
CA ARG A 77 0.08 1.20 -3.16
C ARG A 77 1.44 0.55 -3.38
N VAL A 78 2.55 1.24 -3.07
CA VAL A 78 3.90 0.66 -3.12
C VAL A 78 4.04 -0.43 -2.05
N LEU A 79 3.53 -0.21 -0.84
CA LEU A 79 3.54 -1.22 0.21
C LEU A 79 2.73 -2.45 -0.22
N VAL A 80 1.53 -2.27 -0.77
CA VAL A 80 0.71 -3.37 -1.29
C VAL A 80 1.45 -4.11 -2.41
N ALA A 81 2.11 -3.40 -3.33
CA ALA A 81 2.88 -4.01 -4.42
C ALA A 81 4.07 -4.83 -3.91
N ILE A 82 4.81 -4.36 -2.90
CA ILE A 82 5.90 -5.12 -2.29
C ILE A 82 5.33 -6.37 -1.61
N ALA A 83 4.26 -6.26 -0.83
CA ALA A 83 3.63 -7.43 -0.21
C ALA A 83 3.14 -8.46 -1.24
N ALA A 84 2.65 -7.99 -2.39
CA ALA A 84 2.27 -8.86 -3.51
C ALA A 84 3.48 -9.60 -4.10
N GLN A 85 4.57 -8.88 -4.33
CA GLN A 85 5.80 -9.44 -4.89
C GLN A 85 6.47 -10.45 -3.94
N GLU A 86 6.51 -10.14 -2.65
CA GLU A 86 7.24 -10.92 -1.66
C GLU A 86 6.49 -12.18 -1.21
N THR A 87 5.17 -12.08 -1.04
CA THR A 87 4.40 -13.15 -0.38
C THR A 87 3.05 -13.43 -1.03
N MET A 88 2.82 -12.91 -2.23
CA MET A 88 1.54 -12.98 -2.92
C MET A 88 0.42 -12.43 -2.03
N LEU A 89 0.64 -11.25 -1.42
CA LEU A 89 -0.26 -10.65 -0.44
C LEU A 89 -0.54 -11.59 0.74
N MET A 90 0.51 -12.24 1.26
CA MET A 90 0.42 -13.18 2.37
C MET A 90 -0.41 -14.45 2.09
N THR A 91 -0.76 -14.73 0.84
CA THR A 91 -1.40 -16.02 0.49
C THR A 91 -0.39 -17.17 0.51
N TYR A 92 0.91 -16.88 0.46
CA TYR A 92 1.97 -17.84 0.72
C TYR A 92 1.99 -18.27 2.21
N GLY A 93 1.74 -19.55 2.47
CA GLY A 93 1.51 -20.10 3.82
C GLY A 93 2.57 -19.74 4.88
N PRO A 94 3.88 -19.84 4.61
CA PRO A 94 4.91 -19.47 5.58
C PRO A 94 4.84 -18.01 6.03
N ALA A 95 4.47 -17.07 5.16
CA ALA A 95 4.35 -15.66 5.52
C ALA A 95 3.22 -15.41 6.53
N GLN A 96 2.16 -16.23 6.50
CA GLN A 96 1.03 -16.15 7.44
C GLN A 96 1.45 -16.50 8.87
N GLN A 97 2.30 -17.52 9.03
CA GLN A 97 2.72 -18.02 10.35
C GLN A 97 3.55 -17.00 11.12
N ILE A 98 4.26 -16.13 10.42
CA ILE A 98 5.20 -15.16 11.00
C ILE A 98 4.71 -13.72 10.90
N ASN A 99 3.49 -13.50 10.41
CA ASN A 99 2.92 -12.18 10.17
C ASN A 99 3.81 -11.21 9.35
N ASN A 100 4.61 -11.73 8.42
CA ASN A 100 5.60 -10.94 7.67
C ASN A 100 5.28 -10.97 6.16
N PRO A 101 4.39 -10.09 5.67
CA PRO A 101 3.99 -10.09 4.27
C PRO A 101 5.04 -9.48 3.33
N PHE A 102 6.15 -8.95 3.83
CA PHE A 102 7.15 -8.24 3.03
C PHE A 102 8.54 -8.88 3.03
N GLY A 103 8.69 -10.08 3.62
CA GLY A 103 9.99 -10.75 3.70
C GLY A 103 11.06 -9.95 4.46
N LEU A 104 10.64 -9.08 5.40
CA LEU A 104 11.56 -8.21 6.13
C LEU A 104 12.52 -9.04 6.97
N GLY A 105 13.81 -9.03 6.60
CA GLY A 105 14.90 -9.61 7.39
C GLY A 105 14.84 -11.13 7.59
N PRO A 106 15.98 -11.80 7.79
CA PRO A 106 15.99 -13.23 8.11
C PRO A 106 15.31 -13.51 9.45
N GLY A 107 14.27 -14.33 9.44
CA GLY A 107 13.63 -14.86 10.66
C GLY A 107 12.82 -13.86 11.48
N ILE A 108 12.56 -12.65 10.98
CA ILE A 108 11.70 -11.69 11.69
C ILE A 108 10.26 -12.18 11.62
N GLN A 109 9.66 -12.32 12.80
CA GLN A 109 8.24 -12.60 12.98
C GLN A 109 7.61 -11.41 13.70
N PHE A 110 6.39 -11.05 13.30
CA PHE A 110 5.62 -9.98 13.92
C PHE A 110 4.46 -10.55 14.74
N ALA A 111 4.01 -9.80 15.75
CA ALA A 111 2.81 -10.20 16.49
C ALA A 111 1.56 -10.00 15.64
N THR A 112 1.57 -9.00 14.76
CA THR A 112 0.47 -8.72 13.82
C THR A 112 0.97 -8.26 12.45
N PRO A 113 0.19 -8.45 11.38
CA PRO A 113 0.52 -7.89 10.06
C PRO A 113 0.65 -6.35 10.07
N ALA A 114 -0.07 -5.67 10.97
CA ALA A 114 -0.01 -4.21 11.09
C ALA A 114 1.37 -3.71 11.52
N GLU A 115 2.06 -4.43 12.40
CA GLU A 115 3.44 -4.11 12.80
C GLU A 115 4.41 -4.25 11.63
N ALA A 116 4.23 -5.29 10.82
CA ALA A 116 5.04 -5.49 9.62
C ALA A 116 4.83 -4.35 8.61
N ILE A 117 3.58 -3.88 8.43
CA ILE A 117 3.24 -2.74 7.54
C ILE A 117 3.93 -1.47 8.04
N ALA A 118 3.87 -1.18 9.35
CA ALA A 118 4.54 -0.02 9.94
C ALA A 118 6.07 -0.10 9.77
N MET A 119 6.66 -1.28 10.02
CA MET A 119 8.10 -1.48 9.83
C MET A 119 8.51 -1.29 8.37
N ALA A 120 7.75 -1.83 7.42
CA ALA A 120 8.02 -1.69 5.99
C ALA A 120 7.98 -0.22 5.55
N ALA A 121 6.95 0.53 5.96
CA ALA A 121 6.80 1.94 5.65
C ALA A 121 7.99 2.77 6.18
N SER A 122 8.36 2.57 7.44
CA SER A 122 9.51 3.27 8.04
C SER A 122 10.84 2.90 7.38
N THR A 123 10.99 1.66 6.91
CA THR A 123 12.19 1.19 6.22
C THR A 123 12.34 1.88 4.86
N LEU A 124 11.26 1.96 4.08
CA LEU A 124 11.26 2.66 2.79
C LEU A 124 11.55 4.15 2.96
N ASN A 125 11.01 4.79 3.99
CA ASN A 125 11.31 6.20 4.28
C ASN A 125 12.81 6.42 4.54
N ARG A 126 13.46 5.54 5.29
CA ARG A 126 14.92 5.58 5.49
C ARG A 126 15.68 5.39 4.17
N TYR A 127 15.21 4.50 3.29
CA TYR A 127 15.84 4.29 1.99
C TYR A 127 15.74 5.55 1.12
N PHE A 128 14.61 6.25 1.15
CA PHE A 128 14.44 7.53 0.47
C PHE A 128 15.33 8.62 1.07
N ALA A 129 15.49 8.67 2.40
CA ALA A 129 16.44 9.56 3.06
C ALA A 129 17.89 9.29 2.63
N ASP A 130 18.22 8.03 2.32
CA ASP A 130 19.52 7.61 1.79
C ASP A 130 19.64 7.78 0.25
N GLY A 131 18.64 8.35 -0.42
CA GLY A 131 18.65 8.65 -1.86
C GLY A 131 18.27 7.47 -2.79
N LEU A 132 17.74 6.38 -2.23
CA LEU A 132 17.32 5.19 -3.00
C LEU A 132 15.90 5.37 -3.55
N VAL A 133 15.75 6.06 -4.67
CA VAL A 133 14.45 6.50 -5.21
C VAL A 133 13.93 5.68 -6.39
N THR A 134 14.65 4.65 -6.81
CA THR A 134 14.25 3.77 -7.92
C THR A 134 14.04 2.33 -7.44
N LEU A 135 13.18 1.59 -8.14
CA LEU A 135 12.91 0.19 -7.81
C LEU A 135 14.19 -0.69 -7.75
N PRO A 136 15.17 -0.57 -8.68
CA PRO A 136 16.41 -1.33 -8.57
C PRO A 136 17.25 -0.98 -7.34
N GLN A 137 17.30 0.31 -6.96
CA GLN A 137 18.02 0.76 -5.76
C GLN A 137 17.37 0.24 -4.46
N ILE A 138 16.05 0.31 -4.39
CA ILE A 138 15.28 -0.22 -3.26
C ILE A 138 15.44 -1.74 -3.20
N GLY A 139 15.24 -2.44 -4.32
CA GLY A 139 15.36 -3.89 -4.42
C GLY A 139 16.73 -4.40 -4.02
N GLY A 140 17.80 -3.76 -4.50
CA GLY A 140 19.18 -4.14 -4.14
C GLY A 140 19.51 -4.02 -2.64
N ARG A 141 18.72 -3.27 -1.86
CA ARG A 141 18.87 -3.18 -0.40
C ARG A 141 17.81 -3.98 0.35
N TRP A 142 16.60 -4.09 -0.20
CA TRP A 142 15.47 -4.83 0.39
C TRP A 142 15.68 -6.35 0.31
N ALA A 143 16.06 -6.82 -0.88
CA ALA A 143 16.31 -8.22 -1.21
C ALA A 143 17.59 -8.30 -2.08
N PRO A 144 18.79 -8.12 -1.46
CA PRO A 144 20.04 -8.21 -2.19
C PRO A 144 20.21 -9.62 -2.77
N PRO A 145 20.76 -9.78 -4.00
CA PRO A 145 21.02 -11.10 -4.57
C PRO A 145 21.86 -11.99 -3.64
N GLY A 146 21.45 -13.24 -3.48
CA GLY A 146 22.06 -14.21 -2.56
C GLY A 146 21.55 -14.10 -1.12
N ALA A 147 20.45 -13.39 -0.88
CA ALA A 147 19.78 -13.41 0.41
C ALA A 147 19.21 -14.81 0.70
N SER A 148 19.10 -15.17 1.98
CA SER A 148 18.66 -16.51 2.39
C SER A 148 17.23 -16.86 1.97
N ASN A 149 16.45 -15.87 1.53
CA ASN A 149 15.06 -16.01 1.08
C ASN A 149 14.91 -16.02 -0.46
N ASP A 150 16.00 -16.05 -1.23
CA ASP A 150 15.92 -16.18 -2.70
C ASP A 150 15.40 -17.58 -3.12
N PRO A 151 14.60 -17.68 -4.21
CA PRO A 151 14.28 -18.96 -4.85
C PRO A 151 15.57 -19.69 -5.26
N GLN A 152 15.68 -20.97 -4.88
CA GLN A 152 16.79 -21.86 -5.24
C GLN A 152 16.47 -22.62 -6.53
#